data_AF-A0A2S9AAB9-F1
#
_entry.id   AF-A0A2S9AAB9-F1
#
_cell.length_a   1.000
_cell.length_b   1.000
_cell.length_c   1.000
_cell.angle_alpha   90.00
_cell.angle_beta   90.00
_cell.angle_gamma   90.00
#
_symmetry.space_group_name_H-M   'P 1'
#
loop_
_entity.id
_entity.type
_entity.pdbx_description
1 polymer ?
#
loop_
_entity_poly.entity_id
_entity_poly.type
_entity_poly.pdbx_seq_one_letter_code
_entity_poly.pdbx_strand_id
1 'polypeptide(L)'
;MLAAGRSPAALDPDRVATAYRSDRVLMIDGSAPPVWSPFSGFWRTTDGWIRTHGNYPHHARGLRAGLLLPDDADAGTVREALAMRTTADAVIGIMSAGGLAVQVSAETPATDRVLREGPLLDIRRVDASRHPGSRAARATAVRRAELPLQGIRVLDLTRVIAGPVCTRTLALLGADVLRIDPPHLPEPGWQHLDTGHGKRSSLLDARSLRFQELLAEADAVVLGYRPVALARLGLQPEMLARRHPGLVVAQLSAWGAAEPDRAGFDSLVQAASGIAIIESPDGVRPGALPAQALDHSAGYLLAAAVTTLLERRSREGGSWYVGTSLRRVAAELLGMPRRREPGPDVERDFRPHLAQFHVDGRTVVTSRPALAGLEFEAPHAWGSDQPVW
;
A
#
# COMPACT_ATOMS: atom_id res chain seq x y z
N MET A 1 -19.90 1.79 -0.08
CA MET A 1 -20.84 2.46 0.84
C MET A 1 -22.20 2.73 0.21
N LEU A 2 -22.28 3.38 -0.96
CA LEU A 2 -23.56 3.55 -1.68
C LEU A 2 -24.16 2.21 -2.16
N ALA A 3 -23.33 1.27 -2.63
CA ALA A 3 -23.78 -0.09 -2.99
C ALA A 3 -24.33 -0.92 -1.81
N ALA A 4 -24.05 -0.52 -0.56
CA ALA A 4 -24.57 -1.14 0.65
C ALA A 4 -25.70 -0.31 1.31
N GLY A 5 -26.20 0.73 0.62
CA GLY A 5 -27.28 1.59 1.13
C GLY A 5 -26.89 2.48 2.33
N ARG A 6 -25.60 2.69 2.62
CA ARG A 6 -25.17 3.50 3.78
C ARG A 6 -24.89 4.94 3.38
N SER A 7 -25.46 5.89 4.13
CA SER A 7 -25.33 7.33 3.91
C SER A 7 -23.91 7.83 4.20
N PRO A 8 -23.32 8.71 3.36
CA PRO A 8 -22.08 9.43 3.66
C PRO A 8 -22.13 10.26 4.96
N ALA A 9 -23.33 10.65 5.42
CA ALA A 9 -23.52 11.39 6.66
C ALA A 9 -23.21 10.56 7.94
N ALA A 10 -22.94 9.26 7.79
CA ALA A 10 -22.55 8.36 8.88
C ALA A 10 -21.02 8.19 9.03
N LEU A 11 -20.22 8.99 8.33
CA LEU A 11 -18.77 8.97 8.47
C LEU A 11 -18.35 9.63 9.79
N ASP A 12 -17.53 8.90 10.56
CA ASP A 12 -16.92 9.35 11.80
C ASP A 12 -15.46 9.78 11.51
N PRO A 13 -15.14 11.09 11.54
CA PRO A 13 -13.80 11.58 11.21
C PRO A 13 -12.70 11.07 12.14
N ASP A 14 -13.02 10.78 13.40
CA ASP A 14 -12.05 10.29 14.38
C ASP A 14 -11.77 8.80 14.17
N ARG A 15 -12.80 8.03 13.84
CA ARG A 15 -12.64 6.63 13.39
C ARG A 15 -11.79 6.54 12.12
N VAL A 16 -12.08 7.37 11.12
CA VAL A 16 -11.30 7.40 9.86
C VAL A 16 -9.86 7.80 10.14
N ALA A 17 -9.63 8.85 10.95
CA ALA A 17 -8.29 9.32 11.27
C ALA A 17 -7.49 8.32 12.13
N THR A 18 -8.16 7.52 12.96
CA THR A 18 -7.53 6.42 13.71
C THR A 18 -7.12 5.29 12.76
N ALA A 19 -8.01 4.88 11.86
CA ALA A 19 -7.73 3.84 10.85
C ALA A 19 -6.62 4.24 9.86
N TYR A 20 -6.50 5.53 9.56
CA TYR A 20 -5.40 6.12 8.76
C TYR A 20 -4.05 6.11 9.46
N ARG A 21 -4.04 5.89 10.79
CA ARG A 21 -2.87 5.90 11.67
C ARG A 21 -2.76 4.57 12.41
N SER A 22 -3.20 3.47 11.80
CA SER A 22 -3.26 2.15 12.44
C SER A 22 -1.88 1.72 12.97
N ASP A 23 -0.81 2.04 12.23
CA ASP A 23 0.58 1.84 12.64
C ASP A 23 0.98 2.56 13.95
N ARG A 24 0.30 3.65 14.30
CA ARG A 24 0.60 4.47 15.49
C ARG A 24 -0.16 4.05 16.74
N VAL A 25 -1.28 3.36 16.56
CA VAL A 25 -2.10 2.85 17.66
C VAL A 25 -1.95 1.33 17.84
N LEU A 26 -1.14 0.69 16.99
CA LEU A 26 -0.83 -0.73 17.06
C LEU A 26 -0.01 -1.05 18.31
N MET A 27 -0.52 -1.97 19.13
CA MET A 27 0.19 -2.53 20.28
C MET A 27 0.19 -4.05 20.18
N ILE A 28 1.34 -4.66 20.44
CA ILE A 28 1.53 -6.11 20.51
C ILE A 28 2.00 -6.43 21.92
N ASP A 29 1.24 -7.24 22.64
CA ASP A 29 1.52 -7.61 24.04
C ASP A 29 1.74 -6.37 24.93
N GLY A 30 0.94 -5.32 24.70
CA GLY A 30 1.00 -4.06 25.45
C GLY A 30 2.13 -3.10 25.04
N SER A 31 2.91 -3.41 24.00
CA SER A 31 4.02 -2.56 23.52
C SER A 31 3.87 -2.16 22.06
N ALA A 32 4.26 -0.93 21.72
CA ALA A 32 4.31 -0.49 20.32
C ALA A 32 5.45 -1.23 19.59
N PRO A 33 5.22 -1.80 18.41
CA PRO A 33 6.27 -2.48 17.67
C PRO A 33 7.31 -1.50 17.11
N PRO A 34 8.54 -1.96 16.83
CA PRO A 34 9.56 -1.13 16.19
C PRO A 34 9.24 -0.95 14.70
N VAL A 35 8.31 -0.03 14.40
CA VAL A 35 7.85 0.28 13.04
C VAL A 35 8.97 0.92 12.20
N TRP A 36 9.85 1.69 12.84
CA TRP A 36 10.87 2.50 12.17
C TRP A 36 12.29 2.03 12.52
N SER A 37 13.05 1.70 11.48
CA SER A 37 14.49 1.46 11.58
C SER A 37 15.23 2.77 11.85
N PRO A 38 16.34 2.76 12.63
CA PRO A 38 17.20 3.92 12.80
C PRO A 38 17.82 4.40 11.47
N PHE A 39 17.83 3.53 10.45
CA PHE A 39 18.30 3.85 9.10
C PHE A 39 17.19 4.39 8.18
N SER A 40 15.96 4.56 8.66
CA SER A 40 14.86 5.19 7.93
C SER A 40 14.72 6.65 8.35
N GLY A 41 15.63 7.49 7.87
CA GLY A 41 15.78 8.88 8.32
C GLY A 41 15.75 9.92 7.20
N PHE A 42 15.56 11.18 7.60
CA PHE A 42 16.04 12.34 6.84
C PHE A 42 17.47 12.63 7.28
N TRP A 43 18.36 12.84 6.31
CA TRP A 43 19.79 13.05 6.56
C TRP A 43 20.26 14.28 5.81
N ARG A 44 21.02 15.13 6.51
CA ARG A 44 21.62 16.32 5.93
C ARG A 44 22.84 15.92 5.10
N THR A 45 22.92 16.47 3.90
CA THR A 45 24.05 16.40 2.98
C THR A 45 24.70 17.78 2.86
N THR A 46 25.78 17.93 2.09
CA THR A 46 26.50 19.20 1.96
C THR A 46 25.66 20.31 1.32
N ASP A 47 24.70 19.93 0.48
CA ASP A 47 23.89 20.82 -0.36
C ASP A 47 22.37 20.62 -0.19
N GLY A 48 21.93 19.79 0.74
CA GLY A 48 20.51 19.53 0.93
C GLY A 48 20.18 18.46 1.97
N TRP A 49 19.12 17.69 1.65
CA TRP A 49 18.65 16.58 2.47
C TRP A 49 18.31 15.39 1.57
N ILE A 50 18.54 14.19 2.10
CA ILE A 50 18.01 12.95 1.52
C ILE A 50 17.04 12.29 2.49
N ARG A 51 16.08 11.55 1.95
CA ARG A 51 15.26 10.59 2.69
C ARG A 51 15.69 9.18 2.32
N THR A 52 15.93 8.36 3.31
CA THR A 52 16.26 6.93 3.15
C THR A 52 15.12 6.06 3.65
N HIS A 53 15.07 4.82 3.14
CA HIS A 53 14.18 3.80 3.66
C HIS A 53 14.98 2.54 4.06
N GLY A 54 15.28 2.40 5.35
CA GLY A 54 16.09 1.33 5.93
C GLY A 54 15.31 0.34 6.79
N ASN A 55 13.97 0.28 6.65
CA ASN A 55 13.11 -0.60 7.47
C ASN A 55 13.32 -2.10 7.21
N TYR A 56 13.89 -2.47 6.05
CA TYR A 56 14.24 -3.85 5.74
C TYR A 56 15.75 -4.06 5.87
N PRO A 57 16.23 -5.21 6.38
CA PRO A 57 17.65 -5.48 6.55
C PRO A 57 18.48 -5.29 5.27
N HIS A 58 17.94 -5.70 4.12
CA HIS A 58 18.63 -5.54 2.83
C HIS A 58 18.75 -4.07 2.40
N HIS A 59 17.78 -3.21 2.70
CA HIS A 59 17.91 -1.77 2.43
C HIS A 59 18.93 -1.11 3.37
N ALA A 60 18.95 -1.49 4.66
CA ALA A 60 19.92 -0.99 5.61
C ALA A 60 21.36 -1.41 5.26
N ARG A 61 21.55 -2.62 4.71
CA ARG A 61 22.84 -3.04 4.14
C ARG A 61 23.20 -2.21 2.91
N GLY A 62 22.26 -2.02 1.97
CA GLY A 62 22.50 -1.21 0.78
C GLY A 62 22.84 0.26 1.10
N LEU A 63 22.22 0.85 2.13
CA LEU A 63 22.60 2.16 2.66
C LEU A 63 24.06 2.21 3.10
N ARG A 64 24.49 1.26 3.94
CA ARG A 64 25.87 1.21 4.46
C ARG A 64 26.88 0.94 3.35
N ALA A 65 26.61 -0.04 2.50
CA ALA A 65 27.45 -0.36 1.35
C ALA A 65 27.60 0.82 0.39
N GLY A 66 26.51 1.55 0.08
CA GLY A 66 26.55 2.72 -0.78
C GLY A 66 27.30 3.92 -0.20
N LEU A 67 27.49 3.94 1.13
CA LEU A 67 28.30 4.93 1.83
C LEU A 67 29.73 4.44 2.13
N LEU A 68 30.08 3.22 1.69
CA LEU A 68 31.35 2.55 1.96
C LEU A 68 31.63 2.42 3.47
N LEU A 69 30.58 2.13 4.24
CA LEU A 69 30.65 1.95 5.69
C LEU A 69 30.70 0.47 6.07
N PRO A 70 31.31 0.12 7.22
CA PRO A 70 31.22 -1.22 7.80
C PRO A 70 29.78 -1.70 8.02
N ASP A 71 29.58 -3.02 7.99
CA ASP A 71 28.27 -3.65 8.18
C ASP A 71 27.66 -3.43 9.58
N ASP A 72 28.47 -3.09 10.57
CA ASP A 72 28.09 -2.77 11.94
C ASP A 72 27.95 -1.26 12.22
N ALA A 73 28.20 -0.42 11.21
CA ALA A 73 28.05 1.03 11.34
C ALA A 73 26.65 1.42 11.81
N ASP A 74 26.60 2.33 12.78
CA ASP A 74 25.37 2.80 13.39
C ASP A 74 24.79 4.04 12.66
N ALA A 75 23.68 4.56 13.17
CA ALA A 75 23.02 5.74 12.61
C ALA A 75 23.86 7.03 12.74
N GLY A 76 24.76 7.10 13.73
CA GLY A 76 25.68 8.22 13.92
C GLY A 76 26.75 8.24 12.84
N THR A 77 27.40 7.10 12.59
CA THR A 77 28.39 6.95 11.51
C THR A 77 27.77 7.25 10.13
N VAL A 78 26.55 6.77 9.88
CA VAL A 78 25.81 7.09 8.65
C VAL A 78 25.57 8.60 8.51
N ARG A 79 25.22 9.28 9.61
CA ARG A 79 24.99 10.73 9.62
C ARG A 79 26.24 11.51 9.26
N GLU A 80 27.38 11.17 9.87
CA GLU A 80 28.67 11.80 9.59
C GLU A 80 29.09 11.60 8.14
N ALA A 81 28.93 10.38 7.63
CA ALA A 81 29.25 10.05 6.24
C ALA A 81 28.38 10.85 5.24
N LEU A 82 27.09 11.02 5.52
CA LEU A 82 26.17 11.78 4.66
C LEU A 82 26.44 13.28 4.72
N ALA A 83 26.81 13.82 5.89
CA ALA A 83 27.11 15.24 6.05
C ALA A 83 28.29 15.74 5.20
N MET A 84 29.15 14.81 4.75
CA MET A 84 30.34 15.08 3.93
C MET A 84 30.14 14.80 2.43
N ARG A 85 28.92 14.47 1.99
CA ARG A 85 28.60 14.13 0.59
C ARG A 85 27.57 15.08 0.01
N THR A 86 27.62 15.28 -1.30
CA THR A 86 26.51 15.91 -2.03
C THR A 86 25.28 15.01 -2.00
N THR A 87 24.11 15.61 -2.16
CA THR A 87 22.84 14.90 -2.27
C THR A 87 22.87 13.90 -3.42
N ALA A 88 23.40 14.32 -4.57
CA ALA A 88 23.48 13.48 -5.77
C ALA A 88 24.37 12.24 -5.53
N ASP A 89 25.59 12.43 -5.01
CA ASP A 89 26.54 11.34 -4.77
C ASP A 89 25.99 10.33 -3.75
N ALA A 90 25.36 10.84 -2.68
CA ALA A 90 24.76 9.99 -1.66
C ALA A 90 23.61 9.14 -2.24
N VAL A 91 22.68 9.75 -2.98
CA VAL A 91 21.55 9.03 -3.58
C VAL A 91 22.05 7.99 -4.58
N ILE A 92 22.97 8.36 -5.48
CA ILE A 92 23.54 7.44 -6.48
C ILE A 92 24.23 6.27 -5.78
N GLY A 93 25.15 6.54 -4.85
CA GLY A 93 25.89 5.49 -4.15
C GLY A 93 24.97 4.51 -3.42
N ILE A 94 23.98 5.02 -2.68
CA ILE A 94 23.01 4.19 -1.94
C ILE A 94 22.17 3.34 -2.90
N MET A 95 21.63 3.94 -3.97
CA MET A 95 20.76 3.20 -4.90
C MET A 95 21.53 2.16 -5.72
N SER A 96 22.77 2.47 -6.14
CA SER A 96 23.64 1.53 -6.85
C SER A 96 24.02 0.32 -6.00
N ALA A 97 24.09 0.48 -4.67
CA ALA A 97 24.33 -0.60 -3.73
C ALA A 97 23.05 -1.36 -3.29
N GLY A 98 21.90 -1.08 -3.92
CA GLY A 98 20.61 -1.72 -3.59
C GLY A 98 19.93 -1.17 -2.35
N GLY A 99 20.43 -0.07 -1.79
CA GLY A 99 19.72 0.74 -0.78
C GLY A 99 18.66 1.62 -1.43
N LEU A 100 17.86 2.29 -0.59
CA LEU A 100 16.82 3.21 -1.07
C LEU A 100 17.01 4.59 -0.45
N ALA A 101 17.22 5.57 -1.32
CA ALA A 101 17.30 6.98 -0.99
C ALA A 101 16.66 7.82 -2.09
N VAL A 102 16.13 8.98 -1.70
CA VAL A 102 15.72 10.04 -2.62
C VAL A 102 16.18 11.38 -2.09
N GLN A 103 16.42 12.33 -2.99
CA GLN A 103 16.54 13.74 -2.61
C GLN A 103 15.22 14.22 -2.00
N VAL A 104 15.32 15.05 -0.96
CA VAL A 104 14.21 15.88 -0.51
C VAL A 104 14.10 17.07 -1.45
N SER A 105 12.96 17.19 -2.11
CA SER A 105 12.71 18.23 -3.09
C SER A 105 11.74 19.27 -2.53
N ALA A 106 11.76 20.49 -3.07
CA ALA A 106 10.67 21.43 -2.90
C ALA A 106 9.45 21.02 -3.74
N GLU A 107 8.27 21.57 -3.40
CA GLU A 107 7.07 21.39 -4.21
C GLU A 107 7.31 21.93 -5.63
N THR A 108 6.80 21.21 -6.64
CA THR A 108 6.85 21.65 -8.05
C THR A 108 5.44 21.70 -8.63
N PRO A 109 4.69 22.81 -8.42
CA PRO A 109 3.26 22.88 -8.74
C PRO A 109 2.93 22.59 -10.21
N ALA A 110 3.82 22.91 -11.14
CA ALA A 110 3.66 22.62 -12.56
C ALA A 110 3.70 21.11 -12.85
N THR A 111 4.66 20.38 -12.27
CA THR A 111 4.75 18.91 -12.40
C THR A 111 3.53 18.23 -11.78
N ASP A 112 3.12 18.68 -10.59
CA ASP A 112 1.93 18.11 -9.94
C ASP A 112 0.64 18.39 -10.72
N ARG A 113 0.55 19.56 -11.39
CA ARG A 113 -0.59 19.88 -12.27
C ARG A 113 -0.67 18.91 -13.44
N VAL A 114 0.43 18.66 -14.13
CA VAL A 114 0.47 17.70 -15.25
C VAL A 114 0.05 16.30 -14.80
N LEU A 115 0.50 15.85 -13.62
CA LEU A 115 0.06 14.57 -13.07
C LEU A 115 -1.45 14.53 -12.78
N ARG A 116 -2.04 15.66 -12.35
CA ARG A 116 -3.48 15.79 -12.09
C ARG A 116 -4.34 15.92 -13.34
N GLU A 117 -3.77 16.23 -14.51
CA GLU A 117 -4.49 16.18 -15.79
C GLU A 117 -4.92 14.74 -16.14
N GLY A 118 -4.16 13.75 -15.67
CA GLY A 118 -4.54 12.34 -15.71
C GLY A 118 -5.49 11.93 -14.58
N PRO A 119 -6.25 10.84 -14.76
CA PRO A 119 -7.16 10.36 -13.73
C PRO A 119 -6.41 9.94 -12.46
N LEU A 120 -7.04 10.13 -11.30
CA LEU A 120 -6.49 9.65 -10.02
C LEU A 120 -6.37 8.11 -10.00
N LEU A 121 -7.34 7.45 -10.63
CA LEU A 121 -7.38 6.01 -10.88
C LEU A 121 -7.49 5.77 -12.39
N ASP A 122 -6.49 5.15 -12.99
CA ASP A 122 -6.54 4.71 -14.38
C ASP A 122 -7.43 3.48 -14.49
N ILE A 123 -8.68 3.66 -14.93
CA ILE A 123 -9.68 2.61 -15.07
C ILE A 123 -9.93 2.35 -16.55
N ARG A 124 -9.75 1.10 -16.96
CA ARG A 124 -10.02 0.69 -18.35
C ARG A 124 -10.47 -0.76 -18.43
N ARG A 125 -11.24 -1.06 -19.48
CA ARG A 125 -11.48 -2.43 -19.91
C ARG A 125 -10.25 -2.91 -20.68
N VAL A 126 -9.79 -4.13 -20.42
CA VAL A 126 -8.51 -4.64 -20.97
C VAL A 126 -8.72 -5.66 -22.09
N ASP A 127 -9.97 -6.06 -22.35
CA ASP A 127 -10.28 -6.97 -23.45
C ASP A 127 -10.41 -6.23 -24.79
N ALA A 128 -9.77 -6.76 -25.83
CA ALA A 128 -9.92 -6.27 -27.21
C ALA A 128 -10.99 -7.03 -28.03
N SER A 129 -11.51 -8.16 -27.54
CA SER A 129 -12.45 -8.99 -28.32
C SER A 129 -13.53 -9.62 -27.45
N ARG A 130 -14.79 -9.47 -27.89
CA ARG A 130 -15.95 -10.20 -27.35
C ARG A 130 -15.71 -11.70 -27.57
N HIS A 131 -15.16 -12.40 -26.60
CA HIS A 131 -15.12 -13.85 -26.62
C HIS A 131 -16.51 -14.37 -26.17
N PRO A 132 -17.20 -15.19 -26.99
CA PRO A 132 -18.50 -15.76 -26.63
C PRO A 132 -18.44 -16.74 -25.45
N GLY A 133 -17.24 -17.07 -24.95
CA GLY A 133 -17.00 -17.87 -23.75
C GLY A 133 -16.59 -17.06 -22.52
N SER A 134 -16.70 -15.72 -22.54
CA SER A 134 -16.60 -14.87 -21.34
C SER A 134 -17.34 -15.57 -20.23
N ARG A 135 -16.65 -15.94 -19.13
CA ARG A 135 -17.24 -16.57 -17.93
C ARG A 135 -18.65 -16.02 -17.81
N ALA A 136 -19.65 -16.82 -18.20
CA ALA A 136 -21.04 -16.46 -17.96
C ALA A 136 -21.00 -16.16 -16.48
N ALA A 137 -21.28 -14.88 -16.14
CA ALA A 137 -21.08 -14.34 -14.80
C ALA A 137 -21.44 -15.47 -13.87
N ARG A 138 -20.49 -15.97 -13.05
CA ARG A 138 -20.87 -16.93 -11.99
C ARG A 138 -22.02 -16.18 -11.36
N ALA A 139 -23.23 -16.65 -11.63
CA ALA A 139 -24.42 -16.05 -11.10
C ALA A 139 -24.26 -16.48 -9.66
N THR A 140 -23.52 -15.68 -8.90
CA THR A 140 -23.66 -15.60 -7.47
C THR A 140 -25.11 -15.25 -7.36
N ALA A 141 -25.93 -16.31 -7.32
CA ALA A 141 -27.33 -16.23 -7.00
C ALA A 141 -27.30 -15.34 -5.78
N VAL A 142 -27.84 -14.13 -5.93
CA VAL A 142 -27.94 -13.18 -4.84
C VAL A 142 -28.98 -13.78 -3.91
N ARG A 143 -28.59 -14.83 -3.19
CA ARG A 143 -29.02 -15.01 -1.80
C ARG A 143 -28.74 -13.65 -1.20
N ARG A 144 -29.68 -13.08 -0.45
CA ARG A 144 -29.46 -11.83 0.29
C ARG A 144 -28.12 -11.97 1.02
N ALA A 145 -27.06 -11.43 0.43
CA ALA A 145 -25.73 -11.54 0.96
C ALA A 145 -25.68 -10.60 2.14
N GLU A 146 -25.18 -11.08 3.27
CA GLU A 146 -25.06 -10.24 4.47
C GLU A 146 -24.03 -9.12 4.25
N LEU A 147 -23.05 -9.35 3.36
CA LEU A 147 -22.00 -8.41 2.98
C LEU A 147 -21.83 -8.28 1.44
N PRO A 148 -21.40 -7.10 0.92
CA PRO A 148 -21.42 -6.80 -0.52
C PRO A 148 -20.51 -7.64 -1.42
N LEU A 149 -19.41 -8.20 -0.89
CA LEU A 149 -18.43 -9.00 -1.63
C LEU A 149 -18.46 -10.49 -1.25
N GLN A 150 -19.52 -10.94 -0.57
CA GLN A 150 -19.66 -12.35 -0.21
C GLN A 150 -19.58 -13.26 -1.45
N GLY A 151 -18.67 -14.25 -1.39
CA GLY A 151 -18.42 -15.19 -2.49
C GLY A 151 -17.46 -14.70 -3.57
N ILE A 152 -16.90 -13.49 -3.45
CA ILE A 152 -15.83 -13.00 -4.31
C ILE A 152 -14.48 -13.49 -3.79
N ARG A 153 -13.65 -14.02 -4.70
CA ARG A 153 -12.27 -14.45 -4.38
C ARG A 153 -11.25 -13.40 -4.83
N VAL A 154 -10.39 -12.95 -3.93
CA VAL A 154 -9.38 -11.92 -4.21
C VAL A 154 -7.99 -12.44 -3.90
N LEU A 155 -7.12 -12.49 -4.90
CA LEU A 155 -5.72 -12.84 -4.72
C LEU A 155 -4.91 -11.58 -4.38
N ASP A 156 -4.33 -11.54 -3.19
CA ASP A 156 -3.53 -10.42 -2.69
C ASP A 156 -2.02 -10.69 -2.90
N LEU A 157 -1.42 -10.00 -3.86
CA LEU A 157 0.03 -10.01 -4.16
C LEU A 157 0.67 -8.68 -3.79
N THR A 158 0.23 -8.12 -2.67
CA THR A 158 0.70 -6.83 -2.17
C THR A 158 1.44 -7.00 -0.86
N ARG A 159 2.17 -5.96 -0.46
CA ARG A 159 2.98 -5.90 0.77
C ARG A 159 2.94 -4.48 1.32
N VAL A 160 3.52 -4.27 2.50
CA VAL A 160 3.64 -2.95 3.14
C VAL A 160 2.28 -2.45 3.63
N ILE A 161 1.71 -1.38 3.06
CA ILE A 161 0.51 -0.73 3.62
C ILE A 161 -0.59 -0.58 2.57
N ALA A 162 -0.34 0.12 1.47
CA ALA A 162 -1.42 0.50 0.55
C ALA A 162 -2.22 -0.67 -0.04
N GLY A 163 -1.51 -1.67 -0.57
CA GLY A 163 -2.15 -2.88 -1.07
C GLY A 163 -2.85 -3.68 0.05
N PRO A 164 -2.20 -3.93 1.19
CA PRO A 164 -2.85 -4.57 2.33
C PRO A 164 -4.07 -3.81 2.90
N VAL A 165 -4.07 -2.48 2.86
CA VAL A 165 -5.24 -1.64 3.19
C VAL A 165 -6.37 -1.85 2.19
N CYS A 166 -6.05 -1.93 0.89
CA CYS A 166 -7.03 -2.29 -0.13
C CYS A 166 -7.65 -3.65 0.18
N THR A 167 -6.84 -4.68 0.35
CA THR A 167 -7.32 -6.07 0.46
C THR A 167 -7.97 -6.38 1.79
N ARG A 168 -7.53 -5.78 2.92
CA ARG A 168 -8.26 -5.88 4.21
C ARG A 168 -9.63 -5.21 4.14
N THR A 169 -9.75 -4.15 3.35
CA THR A 169 -11.05 -3.48 3.12
C THR A 169 -11.97 -4.36 2.27
N LEU A 170 -11.43 -5.08 1.28
CA LEU A 170 -12.21 -6.06 0.51
C LEU A 170 -12.66 -7.25 1.38
N ALA A 171 -11.78 -7.75 2.26
CA ALA A 171 -12.12 -8.78 3.25
C ALA A 171 -13.22 -8.32 4.22
N LEU A 172 -13.11 -7.09 4.76
CA LEU A 172 -14.14 -6.46 5.59
C LEU A 172 -15.51 -6.39 4.91
N LEU A 173 -15.53 -6.29 3.57
CA LEU A 173 -16.76 -6.28 2.77
C LEU A 173 -17.23 -7.69 2.37
N GLY A 174 -16.61 -8.75 2.90
CA GLY A 174 -17.01 -10.15 2.75
C GLY A 174 -16.28 -10.93 1.66
N ALA A 175 -15.25 -10.37 1.02
CA ALA A 175 -14.45 -11.12 0.05
C ALA A 175 -13.59 -12.19 0.75
N ASP A 176 -13.44 -13.35 0.12
CA ASP A 176 -12.42 -14.33 0.50
C ASP A 176 -11.08 -13.88 -0.07
N VAL A 177 -10.24 -13.33 0.79
CA VAL A 177 -8.94 -12.77 0.42
C VAL A 177 -7.83 -13.74 0.81
N LEU A 178 -7.14 -14.27 -0.21
CA LEU A 178 -5.94 -15.08 -0.04
C LEU A 178 -4.70 -14.26 -0.41
N ARG A 179 -3.90 -13.93 0.59
CA ARG A 179 -2.60 -13.29 0.42
C ARG A 179 -1.52 -14.32 0.15
N ILE A 180 -0.75 -14.09 -0.91
CA ILE A 180 0.40 -14.91 -1.28
C ILE A 180 1.69 -14.10 -1.16
N ASP A 181 2.57 -14.56 -0.26
CA ASP A 181 3.91 -14.02 -0.11
C ASP A 181 4.99 -14.99 -0.65
N PRO A 182 6.10 -14.46 -1.19
CA PRO A 182 7.22 -15.28 -1.59
C PRO A 182 7.95 -15.88 -0.37
N PRO A 183 8.29 -17.18 -0.37
CA PRO A 183 8.92 -17.85 0.79
C PRO A 183 10.25 -17.26 1.27
N HIS A 184 10.96 -16.52 0.40
CA HIS A 184 12.32 -16.04 0.64
C HIS A 184 12.40 -14.55 1.01
N LEU A 185 11.27 -13.84 1.11
CA LEU A 185 11.23 -12.43 1.50
C LEU A 185 10.20 -12.25 2.62
N PRO A 186 10.55 -12.51 3.89
CA PRO A 186 9.62 -12.33 4.99
C PRO A 186 9.21 -10.86 5.15
N GLU A 187 7.97 -10.64 5.56
CA GLU A 187 7.49 -9.33 5.97
C GLU A 187 7.65 -9.16 7.48
N PRO A 188 7.96 -7.95 8.00
CA PRO A 188 7.91 -7.69 9.43
C PRO A 188 6.57 -8.11 10.02
N GLY A 189 6.57 -9.00 11.02
CA GLY A 189 5.35 -9.61 11.55
C GLY A 189 4.30 -8.60 12.03
N TRP A 190 4.74 -7.45 12.55
CA TRP A 190 3.82 -6.39 12.98
C TRP A 190 2.99 -5.81 11.82
N GLN A 191 3.52 -5.74 10.59
CA GLN A 191 2.78 -5.23 9.42
C GLN A 191 1.62 -6.16 9.06
N HIS A 192 1.86 -7.47 9.13
CA HIS A 192 0.82 -8.47 8.93
C HIS A 192 -0.24 -8.41 10.03
N LEU A 193 0.15 -8.22 11.30
CA LEU A 193 -0.81 -8.10 12.39
C LEU A 193 -1.69 -6.84 12.28
N ASP A 194 -1.21 -5.75 11.68
CA ASP A 194 -2.00 -4.53 11.47
C ASP A 194 -2.92 -4.60 10.24
N THR A 195 -2.45 -5.23 9.16
CA THR A 195 -3.13 -5.17 7.86
C THR A 195 -3.70 -6.50 7.40
N GLY A 196 -3.51 -7.58 8.16
CA GLY A 196 -3.91 -8.96 7.86
C GLY A 196 -5.37 -9.30 8.16
N HIS A 197 -6.13 -8.38 8.77
CA HIS A 197 -7.50 -8.63 9.24
C HIS A 197 -8.42 -9.21 8.17
N GLY A 198 -9.08 -10.34 8.50
CA GLY A 198 -10.01 -11.06 7.63
C GLY A 198 -9.37 -11.72 6.41
N LYS A 199 -8.03 -11.81 6.34
CA LYS A 199 -7.32 -12.42 5.22
C LYS A 199 -6.68 -13.73 5.63
N ARG A 200 -6.68 -14.69 4.71
CA ARG A 200 -5.80 -15.86 4.75
C ARG A 200 -4.42 -15.50 4.18
N SER A 201 -3.36 -16.11 4.69
CA SER A 201 -1.98 -15.86 4.27
C SER A 201 -1.21 -17.16 4.05
N SER A 202 -0.64 -17.33 2.85
CA SER A 202 0.16 -18.49 2.48
C SER A 202 1.49 -18.07 1.83
N LEU A 203 2.51 -18.91 2.00
CA LEU A 203 3.78 -18.78 1.27
C LEU A 203 3.74 -19.64 0.01
N LEU A 204 3.97 -19.04 -1.16
CA LEU A 204 3.93 -19.78 -2.43
C LEU A 204 4.78 -19.09 -3.50
N ASP A 205 5.49 -19.88 -4.32
CA ASP A 205 6.16 -19.35 -5.53
C ASP A 205 5.10 -19.02 -6.60
N ALA A 206 5.09 -17.78 -7.07
CA ALA A 206 4.21 -17.30 -8.15
C ALA A 206 4.42 -18.04 -9.49
N ARG A 207 5.51 -18.79 -9.65
CA ARG A 207 5.77 -19.63 -10.83
C ARG A 207 5.17 -21.04 -10.72
N SER A 208 4.71 -21.44 -9.53
CA SER A 208 4.17 -22.78 -9.31
C SER A 208 2.84 -22.99 -10.04
N LEU A 209 2.53 -24.25 -10.39
CA LEU A 209 1.23 -24.62 -10.94
C LEU A 209 0.08 -24.25 -10.01
N ARG A 210 0.26 -24.46 -8.69
CA ARG A 210 -0.73 -24.11 -7.68
C ARG A 210 -1.11 -22.64 -7.71
N PHE A 211 -0.14 -21.74 -7.89
CA PHE A 211 -0.42 -20.32 -8.03
C PHE A 211 -1.27 -20.02 -9.28
N GLN A 212 -0.98 -20.71 -10.39
CA GLN A 212 -1.75 -20.53 -11.62
C GLN A 212 -3.19 -21.00 -11.48
N GLU A 213 -3.44 -22.08 -10.73
CA GLU A 213 -4.78 -22.57 -10.39
C GLU A 213 -5.53 -21.55 -9.54
N LEU A 214 -4.92 -21.04 -8.46
CA LEU A 214 -5.51 -20.00 -7.62
C LEU A 214 -5.91 -18.77 -8.43
N LEU A 215 -5.01 -18.31 -9.30
CA LEU A 215 -5.24 -17.14 -10.14
C LEU A 215 -6.34 -17.37 -11.20
N ALA A 216 -6.50 -18.60 -11.70
CA ALA A 216 -7.58 -18.95 -12.63
C ALA A 216 -8.97 -18.89 -11.98
N GLU A 217 -9.03 -19.15 -10.68
CA GLU A 217 -10.26 -19.14 -9.90
C GLU A 217 -10.62 -17.79 -9.29
N ALA A 218 -9.65 -16.86 -9.21
CA ALA A 218 -9.84 -15.54 -8.63
C ALA A 218 -10.82 -14.66 -9.43
N ASP A 219 -11.52 -13.77 -8.73
CA ASP A 219 -12.35 -12.72 -9.33
C ASP A 219 -11.59 -11.40 -9.48
N ALA A 220 -10.68 -11.14 -8.54
CA ALA A 220 -9.75 -10.02 -8.62
C ALA A 220 -8.35 -10.43 -8.18
N VAL A 221 -7.35 -9.72 -8.69
CA VAL A 221 -5.96 -9.78 -8.21
C VAL A 221 -5.47 -8.37 -7.92
N VAL A 222 -4.79 -8.19 -6.79
CA VAL A 222 -4.20 -6.91 -6.40
C VAL A 222 -2.68 -7.03 -6.42
N LEU A 223 -2.02 -6.20 -7.22
CA LEU A 223 -0.59 -6.23 -7.51
C LEU A 223 0.11 -5.03 -6.87
N GLY A 224 1.03 -5.28 -5.93
CA GLY A 224 1.73 -4.22 -5.16
C GLY A 224 3.22 -4.08 -5.47
N TYR A 225 3.70 -4.65 -6.58
CA TYR A 225 5.10 -4.64 -6.96
C TYR A 225 5.38 -3.70 -8.15
N ARG A 226 6.66 -3.36 -8.34
CA ARG A 226 7.12 -2.62 -9.52
C ARG A 226 6.63 -3.28 -10.81
N PRO A 227 6.05 -2.52 -11.77
CA PRO A 227 5.55 -3.07 -13.03
C PRO A 227 6.55 -3.96 -13.76
N VAL A 228 7.84 -3.61 -13.79
CA VAL A 228 8.87 -4.44 -14.44
C VAL A 228 9.13 -5.75 -13.69
N ALA A 229 9.03 -5.76 -12.36
CA ALA A 229 9.15 -7.00 -11.59
C ALA A 229 7.96 -7.94 -11.87
N LEU A 230 6.75 -7.40 -11.98
CA LEU A 230 5.54 -8.15 -12.34
C LEU A 230 5.63 -8.72 -13.77
N ALA A 231 6.21 -7.97 -14.70
CA ALA A 231 6.43 -8.43 -16.07
C ALA A 231 7.30 -9.70 -16.15
N ARG A 232 8.34 -9.80 -15.32
CA ARG A 232 9.20 -10.99 -15.23
C ARG A 232 8.47 -12.23 -14.70
N LEU A 233 7.33 -12.05 -14.04
CA LEU A 233 6.46 -13.12 -13.54
C LEU A 233 5.26 -13.39 -14.46
N GLY A 234 5.15 -12.68 -15.60
CA GLY A 234 3.99 -12.78 -16.49
C GLY A 234 2.70 -12.18 -15.91
N LEU A 235 2.81 -11.32 -14.90
CA LEU A 235 1.68 -10.70 -14.19
C LEU A 235 1.33 -9.30 -14.73
N GLN A 236 1.56 -9.06 -16.03
CA GLN A 236 1.11 -7.84 -16.69
C GLN A 236 -0.41 -7.84 -16.83
N PRO A 237 -1.11 -6.72 -16.59
CA PRO A 237 -2.57 -6.66 -16.67
C PRO A 237 -3.16 -7.20 -17.97
N GLU A 238 -2.56 -6.89 -19.12
CA GLU A 238 -3.01 -7.35 -20.44
C GLU A 238 -2.81 -8.85 -20.63
N MET A 239 -1.75 -9.42 -20.05
CA MET A 239 -1.50 -10.86 -20.07
C MET A 239 -2.50 -11.60 -19.17
N LEU A 240 -2.75 -11.04 -17.98
CA LEU A 240 -3.69 -11.58 -17.02
C LEU A 240 -5.12 -11.58 -17.56
N ALA A 241 -5.59 -10.46 -18.11
CA ALA A 241 -6.90 -10.35 -18.73
C ALA A 241 -7.11 -11.34 -19.90
N ARG A 242 -6.07 -11.53 -20.74
CA ARG A 242 -6.13 -12.51 -21.84
C ARG A 242 -6.21 -13.95 -21.35
N ARG A 243 -5.46 -14.30 -20.31
CA ARG A 243 -5.39 -15.68 -19.80
C ARG A 243 -6.57 -16.03 -18.88
N HIS A 244 -7.11 -15.02 -18.19
CA HIS A 244 -8.21 -15.15 -17.25
C HIS A 244 -9.32 -14.15 -17.57
N PRO A 245 -10.13 -14.40 -18.61
CA PRO A 245 -11.22 -13.50 -19.00
C PRO A 245 -12.20 -13.26 -17.85
N GLY A 246 -12.51 -11.99 -17.57
CA GLY A 246 -13.36 -11.58 -16.46
C GLY A 246 -12.59 -11.28 -15.17
N LEU A 247 -11.26 -11.31 -15.17
CA LEU A 247 -10.47 -10.91 -14.00
C LEU A 247 -10.49 -9.38 -13.85
N VAL A 248 -10.63 -8.92 -12.60
CA VAL A 248 -10.35 -7.52 -12.22
C VAL A 248 -8.91 -7.42 -11.73
N VAL A 249 -8.09 -6.63 -12.39
CA VAL A 249 -6.68 -6.42 -12.03
C VAL A 249 -6.52 -5.05 -11.41
N ALA A 250 -6.15 -4.99 -10.13
CA ALA A 250 -5.75 -3.76 -9.46
C ALA A 250 -4.21 -3.70 -9.39
N GLN A 251 -3.62 -2.58 -9.77
CA GLN A 251 -2.17 -2.38 -9.69
C GLN A 251 -1.82 -1.10 -8.95
N LEU A 252 -0.84 -1.20 -8.06
CA LEU A 252 -0.26 -0.08 -7.33
C LEU A 252 1.25 -0.07 -7.50
N SER A 253 1.82 1.13 -7.66
CA SER A 253 3.25 1.36 -7.57
C SER A 253 3.55 2.68 -6.85
N ALA A 254 4.81 2.92 -6.48
CA ALA A 254 5.17 4.20 -5.85
C ALA A 254 5.13 5.36 -6.85
N TRP A 255 5.70 5.18 -8.05
CA TRP A 255 5.97 6.27 -9.00
C TRP A 255 5.10 6.24 -10.26
N GLY A 256 4.34 5.18 -10.49
CA GLY A 256 3.46 5.05 -11.66
C GLY A 256 4.19 4.56 -12.92
N ALA A 257 3.47 4.57 -14.04
CA ALA A 257 3.96 4.03 -15.31
C ALA A 257 5.13 4.82 -15.94
N ALA A 258 5.32 6.08 -15.52
CA ALA A 258 6.43 6.92 -15.98
C ALA A 258 7.78 6.48 -15.41
N GLU A 259 7.79 5.83 -14.24
CA GLU A 259 9.00 5.36 -13.57
C GLU A 259 8.81 3.89 -13.10
N PRO A 260 8.59 2.95 -14.03
CA PRO A 260 8.10 1.60 -13.73
C PRO A 260 9.12 0.70 -13.02
N ASP A 261 10.40 1.08 -13.07
CA ASP A 261 11.51 0.39 -12.40
C ASP A 261 11.85 0.95 -11.02
N ARG A 262 11.39 2.18 -10.73
CA ARG A 262 11.82 2.90 -9.55
C ARG A 262 11.14 2.29 -8.32
N ALA A 263 11.97 1.90 -7.34
CA ALA A 263 11.47 1.48 -6.04
C ALA A 263 11.02 2.71 -5.24
N GLY A 264 9.99 2.55 -4.42
CA GLY A 264 9.51 3.62 -3.59
C GLY A 264 8.63 3.14 -2.45
N PHE A 265 8.50 4.01 -1.47
CA PHE A 265 7.67 3.88 -0.28
C PHE A 265 7.02 5.25 -0.07
N ASP A 266 5.89 5.30 0.64
CA ASP A 266 5.17 6.53 0.93
C ASP A 266 6.13 7.65 1.42
N SER A 267 6.96 7.35 2.42
CA SER A 267 7.92 8.34 2.94
C SER A 267 8.96 8.85 1.92
N LEU A 268 9.34 8.04 0.92
CA LEU A 268 10.23 8.48 -0.17
C LEU A 268 9.46 9.36 -1.16
N VAL A 269 8.21 9.04 -1.45
CA VAL A 269 7.37 9.87 -2.32
C VAL A 269 7.09 11.22 -1.66
N GLN A 270 6.78 11.25 -0.36
CA GLN A 270 6.62 12.50 0.40
C GLN A 270 7.87 13.40 0.30
N ALA A 271 9.05 12.81 0.44
CA ALA A 271 10.31 13.54 0.35
C ALA A 271 10.57 14.11 -1.05
N ALA A 272 10.34 13.31 -2.10
CA ALA A 272 10.62 13.72 -3.46
C ALA A 272 9.55 14.65 -4.06
N SER A 273 8.35 14.71 -3.48
CA SER A 273 7.24 15.50 -4.02
C SER A 273 7.09 16.90 -3.39
N GLY A 274 7.89 17.25 -2.38
CA GLY A 274 7.75 18.52 -1.66
C GLY A 274 6.97 18.46 -0.35
N ILE A 275 6.27 17.35 -0.08
CA ILE A 275 5.47 17.19 1.16
C ILE A 275 6.39 17.33 2.37
N ALA A 276 7.58 16.73 2.35
CA ALA A 276 8.48 16.78 3.50
C ALA A 276 8.98 18.20 3.86
N ILE A 277 9.06 19.12 2.89
CA ILE A 277 9.41 20.52 3.16
C ILE A 277 8.21 21.28 3.73
N ILE A 278 7.01 21.02 3.24
CA ILE A 278 5.76 21.62 3.76
C ILE A 278 5.53 21.20 5.22
N GLU A 279 5.78 19.93 5.54
CA GLU A 279 5.63 19.36 6.88
C GLU A 279 6.83 19.65 7.79
N SER A 280 7.73 20.56 7.39
CA SER A 280 8.89 20.93 8.20
C SER A 280 8.44 21.62 9.50
N PRO A 281 8.79 21.08 10.68
CA PRO A 281 8.35 21.64 11.96
C PRO A 281 9.02 22.99 12.29
N ASP A 282 10.20 23.24 11.74
CA ASP A 282 11.05 24.41 12.02
C ASP A 282 11.41 25.22 10.76
N GLY A 283 10.86 24.84 9.60
CA GLY A 283 11.19 25.42 8.30
C GLY A 283 12.58 25.04 7.76
N VAL A 284 13.33 24.18 8.45
CA VAL A 284 14.71 23.80 8.09
C VAL A 284 14.83 22.29 7.89
N ARG A 285 14.37 21.50 8.85
CA ARG A 285 14.44 20.04 8.82
C ARG A 285 13.20 19.49 8.12
N PRO A 286 13.34 18.60 7.12
CA PRO A 286 12.19 17.97 6.51
C PRO A 286 11.36 17.17 7.52
N GLY A 287 10.04 17.26 7.41
CA GLY A 287 9.09 16.51 8.20
C GLY A 287 8.36 15.43 7.39
N ALA A 288 7.31 14.89 7.98
CA ALA A 288 6.48 13.86 7.35
C ALA A 288 5.03 14.04 7.80
N LEU A 289 4.10 13.61 6.95
CA LEU A 289 2.69 13.55 7.31
C LEU A 289 2.49 12.70 8.57
N PRO A 290 1.45 12.97 9.37
CA PRO A 290 1.17 12.24 10.62
C PRO A 290 0.72 10.79 10.42
N ALA A 291 0.71 10.31 9.16
CA ALA A 291 0.31 8.99 8.72
C ALA A 291 1.09 8.61 7.46
N GLN A 292 1.09 7.33 7.08
CA GLN A 292 1.42 6.91 5.71
C GLN A 292 0.23 7.22 4.78
N ALA A 293 -0.10 8.51 4.65
CA ALA A 293 -1.36 8.98 4.11
C ALA A 293 -1.54 8.64 2.62
N LEU A 294 -0.44 8.61 1.85
CA LEU A 294 -0.48 8.25 0.43
C LEU A 294 -0.81 6.77 0.29
N ASP A 295 -0.21 5.93 1.14
CA ASP A 295 -0.47 4.50 1.16
C ASP A 295 -1.93 4.20 1.52
N HIS A 296 -2.44 4.76 2.63
CA HIS A 296 -3.83 4.56 3.04
C HIS A 296 -4.82 5.10 2.00
N SER A 297 -4.57 6.28 1.45
CA SER A 297 -5.38 6.87 0.37
C SER A 297 -5.44 5.95 -0.85
N ALA A 298 -4.29 5.49 -1.34
CA ALA A 298 -4.22 4.58 -2.47
C ALA A 298 -4.97 3.27 -2.19
N GLY A 299 -4.81 2.71 -0.98
CA GLY A 299 -5.49 1.49 -0.58
C GLY A 299 -7.02 1.60 -0.58
N TYR A 300 -7.57 2.64 0.04
CA TYR A 300 -9.02 2.85 0.07
C TYR A 300 -9.61 3.18 -1.30
N LEU A 301 -8.91 3.98 -2.11
CA LEU A 301 -9.32 4.28 -3.48
C LEU A 301 -9.37 3.02 -4.35
N LEU A 302 -8.34 2.16 -4.23
CA LEU A 302 -8.31 0.87 -4.95
C LEU A 302 -9.40 -0.08 -4.47
N ALA A 303 -9.67 -0.19 -3.17
CA ALA A 303 -10.75 -1.05 -2.67
C ALA A 303 -12.12 -0.62 -3.21
N ALA A 304 -12.39 0.70 -3.22
CA ALA A 304 -13.61 1.25 -3.78
C ALA A 304 -13.72 0.94 -5.29
N ALA A 305 -12.63 1.12 -6.04
CA ALA A 305 -12.61 0.83 -7.48
C ALA A 305 -12.75 -0.65 -7.79
N VAL A 306 -12.07 -1.55 -7.08
CA VAL A 306 -12.22 -3.01 -7.25
C VAL A 306 -13.66 -3.43 -6.99
N THR A 307 -14.27 -2.95 -5.91
CA THR A 307 -15.68 -3.21 -5.60
C THR A 307 -16.59 -2.77 -6.74
N THR A 308 -16.37 -1.57 -7.27
CA THR A 308 -17.15 -0.99 -8.38
C THR A 308 -16.94 -1.77 -9.67
N LEU A 309 -15.72 -2.20 -9.96
CA LEU A 309 -15.39 -2.95 -11.16
C LEU A 309 -15.92 -4.39 -11.12
N LEU A 310 -15.97 -5.02 -9.95
CA LEU A 310 -16.60 -6.33 -9.78
C LEU A 310 -18.11 -6.26 -10.04
N GLU A 311 -18.78 -5.20 -9.55
CA GLU A 311 -20.18 -4.93 -9.86
C GLU A 311 -20.37 -4.63 -11.35
N ARG A 312 -19.53 -3.76 -11.93
CA ARG A 312 -19.62 -3.42 -13.35
C ARG A 312 -19.42 -4.64 -14.24
N ARG A 313 -18.44 -5.48 -13.92
CA ARG A 313 -18.18 -6.76 -14.57
C ARG A 313 -19.39 -7.69 -14.52
N SER A 314 -20.13 -7.74 -13.41
CA SER A 314 -21.31 -8.63 -13.32
C SER A 314 -22.43 -8.23 -14.29
N ARG A 315 -22.48 -6.95 -14.67
CA ARG A 315 -23.47 -6.39 -15.61
C ARG A 315 -22.97 -6.36 -17.06
N GLU A 316 -21.72 -5.98 -17.27
CA GLU A 316 -21.14 -5.70 -18.60
C GLU A 316 -20.21 -6.82 -19.12
N GLY A 317 -19.85 -7.76 -18.25
CA GLY A 317 -18.81 -8.75 -18.51
C GLY A 317 -17.41 -8.13 -18.68
N GLY A 318 -16.49 -8.96 -19.19
CA GLY A 318 -15.13 -8.57 -19.55
C GLY A 318 -14.16 -8.37 -18.37
N SER A 319 -12.89 -8.20 -18.72
CA SER A 319 -11.78 -7.97 -17.79
C SER A 319 -11.51 -6.48 -17.65
N TRP A 320 -11.20 -6.08 -16.41
CA TRP A 320 -11.05 -4.69 -16.04
C TRP A 320 -9.72 -4.47 -15.34
N TYR A 321 -9.16 -3.29 -15.54
CA TYR A 321 -7.95 -2.83 -14.86
C TYR A 321 -8.25 -1.54 -14.11
N VAL A 322 -7.67 -1.43 -12.92
CA VAL A 322 -7.52 -0.17 -12.20
C VAL A 322 -6.06 -0.01 -11.74
N GLY A 323 -5.47 1.15 -12.01
CA GLY A 323 -4.12 1.50 -11.59
C GLY A 323 -4.03 2.84 -10.87
N THR A 324 -3.12 2.96 -9.91
CA THR A 324 -2.69 4.26 -9.38
C THR A 324 -1.25 4.22 -8.89
N SER A 325 -0.74 5.37 -8.44
CA SER A 325 0.56 5.45 -7.78
C SER A 325 0.56 6.40 -6.58
N LEU A 326 1.45 6.14 -5.63
CA LEU A 326 1.64 7.05 -4.48
C LEU A 326 2.01 8.46 -4.96
N ARG A 327 2.80 8.59 -6.03
CA ARG A 327 3.14 9.87 -6.65
C ARG A 327 1.93 10.60 -7.22
N ARG A 328 0.97 9.88 -7.81
CA ARG A 328 -0.31 10.44 -8.30
C ARG A 328 -1.20 10.89 -7.14
N VAL A 329 -1.24 10.11 -6.05
CA VAL A 329 -1.96 10.49 -4.82
C VAL A 329 -1.33 11.71 -4.15
N ALA A 330 0.01 11.78 -4.10
CA ALA A 330 0.73 12.96 -3.58
C ALA A 330 0.42 14.21 -4.41
N ALA A 331 0.39 14.10 -5.75
CA ALA A 331 0.00 15.20 -6.61
C ALA A 331 -1.45 15.66 -6.32
N GLU A 332 -2.38 14.73 -6.08
CA GLU A 332 -3.75 15.06 -5.69
C GLU A 332 -3.78 15.85 -4.38
N LEU A 333 -3.11 15.34 -3.34
CA LEU A 333 -3.04 15.97 -2.02
C LEU A 333 -2.46 17.39 -2.09
N LEU A 334 -1.35 17.58 -2.82
CA LEU A 334 -0.72 18.89 -3.02
C LEU A 334 -1.62 19.87 -3.79
N GLY A 335 -2.56 19.37 -4.59
CA GLY A 335 -3.55 20.17 -5.31
C GLY A 335 -4.75 20.59 -4.45
N MET A 336 -4.94 19.99 -3.27
CA MET A 336 -6.05 20.33 -2.39
C MET A 336 -5.85 21.70 -1.72
N PRO A 337 -6.94 22.40 -1.34
CA PRO A 337 -6.86 23.64 -0.57
C PRO A 337 -6.09 23.44 0.74
N ARG A 338 -5.12 24.32 1.00
CA ARG A 338 -4.27 24.31 2.20
C ARG A 338 -4.38 25.64 2.93
N ARG A 339 -4.25 25.61 4.26
CA ARG A 339 -4.06 26.82 5.06
C ARG A 339 -2.58 27.21 5.03
N ARG A 340 -2.29 28.51 5.01
CA ARG A 340 -0.91 29.02 5.07
C ARG A 340 -0.25 28.72 6.41
N GLU A 341 -1.03 28.80 7.49
CA GLU A 341 -0.60 28.43 8.83
C GLU A 341 -1.28 27.12 9.22
N PRO A 342 -0.51 26.15 9.77
CA PRO A 342 -1.09 24.92 10.29
C PRO A 342 -2.06 25.26 11.43
N GLY A 343 -3.18 24.53 11.47
CA GLY A 343 -4.07 24.58 12.63
C GLY A 343 -3.39 23.98 13.86
N PRO A 344 -3.92 24.23 15.07
CA PRO A 344 -3.41 23.56 16.26
C PRO A 344 -3.57 22.04 16.11
N ASP A 345 -2.57 21.29 16.57
CA ASP A 345 -2.70 19.85 16.71
C ASP A 345 -3.84 19.55 17.66
N VAL A 346 -4.85 18.84 17.16
CA VAL A 346 -5.98 18.39 17.97
C VAL A 346 -5.60 17.02 18.54
N GLU A 347 -5.39 16.97 19.85
CA GLU A 347 -5.26 15.71 20.58
C GLU A 347 -6.59 14.93 20.45
N ARG A 348 -6.53 13.74 19.87
CA ARG A 348 -7.70 12.89 19.65
C ARG A 348 -7.62 11.67 20.53
N ASP A 349 -8.71 11.39 21.24
CA ASP A 349 -8.84 10.13 21.96
C ASP A 349 -9.13 9.00 20.99
N PHE A 350 -8.12 8.19 20.69
CA PHE A 350 -8.27 7.06 19.78
C PHE A 350 -8.95 5.85 20.44
N ARG A 351 -9.03 5.78 21.78
CA ARG A 351 -9.50 4.60 22.52
C ARG A 351 -10.88 4.08 22.07
N PRO A 352 -11.89 4.93 21.78
CA PRO A 352 -13.19 4.46 21.31
C PRO A 352 -13.13 3.75 19.94
N HIS A 353 -12.05 3.97 19.19
CA HIS A 353 -11.84 3.47 17.84
C HIS A 353 -10.79 2.36 17.79
N LEU A 354 -10.43 1.74 18.92
CA LEU A 354 -9.54 0.59 18.97
C LEU A 354 -10.31 -0.73 19.06
N ALA A 355 -9.67 -1.80 18.60
CA ALA A 355 -10.12 -3.18 18.72
C ALA A 355 -8.95 -4.04 19.23
N GLN A 356 -9.29 -5.10 19.96
CA GLN A 356 -8.33 -6.05 20.52
C GLN A 356 -8.61 -7.45 19.97
N PHE A 357 -7.54 -8.15 19.61
CA PHE A 357 -7.55 -9.50 19.07
C PHE A 357 -6.53 -10.38 19.80
N HIS A 358 -6.73 -11.69 19.75
CA HIS A 358 -5.73 -12.67 20.17
C HIS A 358 -5.31 -13.48 18.94
N VAL A 359 -4.02 -13.42 18.61
CA VAL A 359 -3.46 -14.00 17.39
C VAL A 359 -2.20 -14.75 17.76
N ASP A 360 -2.20 -16.07 17.58
CA ASP A 360 -1.02 -16.91 17.80
C ASP A 360 -0.35 -16.72 19.18
N GLY A 361 -1.19 -16.62 20.22
CA GLY A 361 -0.75 -16.40 21.61
C GLY A 361 -0.37 -14.96 21.97
N ARG A 362 -0.49 -14.02 21.03
CA ARG A 362 -0.23 -12.58 21.26
C ARG A 362 -1.52 -11.79 21.38
N THR A 363 -1.50 -10.76 22.22
CA THR A 363 -2.58 -9.76 22.26
C THR A 363 -2.24 -8.63 21.30
N VAL A 364 -3.12 -8.36 20.34
CA VAL A 364 -2.96 -7.30 19.33
C VAL A 364 -4.05 -6.27 19.53
N VAL A 365 -3.68 -5.01 19.76
CA VAL A 365 -4.59 -3.87 19.76
C VAL A 365 -4.29 -3.04 18.52
N THR A 366 -5.30 -2.70 17.72
CA THR A 366 -5.16 -1.81 16.55
C THR A 366 -6.43 -0.99 16.35
N SER A 367 -6.45 -0.13 15.33
CA SER A 367 -7.63 0.62 14.91
C SER A 367 -8.77 -0.29 14.46
N ARG A 368 -10.00 0.12 14.77
CA ARG A 368 -11.22 -0.35 14.09
C ARG A 368 -11.21 0.09 12.62
N PRO A 369 -12.02 -0.56 11.76
CA PRO A 369 -12.11 -0.15 10.36
C PRO A 369 -12.57 1.28 10.19
N ALA A 370 -12.12 1.97 9.14
CA ALA A 370 -12.60 3.31 8.80
C ALA A 370 -14.13 3.34 8.53
N LEU A 371 -14.71 2.22 8.11
CA LEU A 371 -16.14 2.09 7.84
C LEU A 371 -16.91 1.71 9.12
N ALA A 372 -17.77 2.61 9.59
CA ALA A 372 -18.60 2.37 10.76
C ALA A 372 -19.65 1.25 10.55
N GLY A 373 -19.89 0.48 11.60
CA GLY A 373 -20.86 -0.62 11.62
C GLY A 373 -20.43 -1.86 10.84
N LEU A 374 -19.11 -2.01 10.62
CA LEU A 374 -18.42 -3.24 10.28
C LEU A 374 -17.23 -3.35 11.23
N GLU A 375 -16.82 -4.57 11.56
CA GLU A 375 -15.69 -4.82 12.44
C GLU A 375 -14.71 -5.78 11.76
N PHE A 376 -13.43 -5.61 12.06
CA PHE A 376 -12.40 -6.51 11.55
C PHE A 376 -12.51 -7.88 12.21
N GLU A 377 -12.19 -8.91 11.43
CA GLU A 377 -11.82 -10.22 11.99
C GLU A 377 -10.33 -10.22 12.38
N ALA A 378 -9.95 -11.11 13.29
CA ALA A 378 -8.55 -11.28 13.66
C ALA A 378 -7.73 -11.70 12.42
N PRO A 379 -6.48 -11.21 12.27
CA PRO A 379 -5.60 -11.72 11.22
C PRO A 379 -5.22 -13.17 11.53
N HIS A 380 -5.08 -13.99 10.49
CA HIS A 380 -4.46 -15.31 10.62
C HIS A 380 -2.96 -15.16 10.91
N ALA A 381 -2.28 -16.23 11.33
CA ALA A 381 -0.82 -16.22 11.40
C ALA A 381 -0.22 -16.05 9.99
N TRP A 382 0.90 -15.34 9.89
CA TRP A 382 1.50 -15.06 8.59
C TRP A 382 2.00 -16.35 7.94
N GLY A 383 1.58 -16.62 6.71
CA GLY A 383 2.00 -17.79 5.94
C GLY A 383 1.50 -19.14 6.46
N SER A 384 0.54 -19.17 7.39
CA SER A 384 0.05 -20.42 8.01
C SER A 384 -1.05 -21.13 7.23
N ASP A 385 -1.74 -20.42 6.34
CA ASP A 385 -2.87 -20.98 5.60
C ASP A 385 -2.42 -21.79 4.39
N GLN A 386 -3.27 -22.74 3.97
CA GLN A 386 -3.04 -23.49 2.74
C GLN A 386 -3.36 -22.63 1.51
N PRO A 387 -2.59 -22.75 0.42
CA PRO A 387 -2.81 -22.00 -0.82
C PRO A 387 -3.96 -22.62 -1.64
N VAL A 388 -5.18 -22.61 -1.11
CA VAL A 388 -6.41 -23.13 -1.75
C VAL A 388 -7.59 -22.19 -1.50
N TRP A 389 -8.58 -22.15 -2.39
CA TRP A 389 -9.81 -21.37 -2.19
C TRP A 389 -10.79 -22.05 -1.25
#